data_AF-A0A9E2YML6-F1
#
_entry.id   AF-A0A9E2YML6-F1
#
_cell.length_a   1.000
_cell.length_b   1.000
_cell.length_c   1.000
_cell.angle_alpha   90.00
_cell.angle_beta   90.00
_cell.angle_gamma   90.00
#
_symmetry.space_group_name_H-M   'P 1'
#
loop_
_entity.id
_entity.type
_entity.pdbx_description
1 polymer ?
#
loop_
_entity_poly.entity_id
_entity_poly.type
_entity_poly.pdbx_seq_one_letter_code
_entity_poly.pdbx_strand_id
1 'polypeptide(L)'
;WDLVAWGVELGTAYSELTDPVEQRRRLQEQSLLAAGGDPEAMELDEDFLQAMEYAMPPTGGLGMGIDRLVMLITGRSIRETLPFPLAKPH
;
A
#
# COMPACT_ATOMS: atom_id res chain seq x y z
N TRP A 1 4.16 -7.60 -8.26
CA TRP A 1 3.18 -8.50 -8.89
C TRP A 1 1.89 -8.37 -8.12
N ASP A 2 0.78 -8.50 -8.82
CA ASP A 2 -0.55 -8.39 -8.21
C ASP A 2 -1.26 -9.74 -8.31
N LEU A 3 -1.80 -10.21 -7.18
CA LEU A 3 -2.67 -11.37 -7.15
C LEU A 3 -4.09 -10.91 -7.39
N VAL A 4 -4.62 -11.27 -8.56
CA VAL A 4 -6.00 -11.02 -8.95
C VAL A 4 -6.76 -12.35 -8.96
N ALA A 5 -7.88 -12.41 -8.26
CA ALA A 5 -8.79 -13.54 -8.31
C ALA A 5 -10.23 -13.03 -8.23
N TRP A 6 -11.15 -13.70 -8.93
CA TRP A 6 -12.57 -13.32 -8.95
C TRP A 6 -12.81 -11.85 -9.36
N GLY A 7 -11.97 -11.33 -10.26
CA GLY A 7 -12.07 -9.95 -10.75
C GLY A 7 -11.66 -8.88 -9.72
N VAL A 8 -11.09 -9.25 -8.58
CA VAL A 8 -10.59 -8.32 -7.55
C VAL A 8 -9.12 -8.56 -7.25
N GLU A 9 -8.40 -7.49 -6.93
CA GLU A 9 -7.03 -7.55 -6.42
C GLU A 9 -7.05 -7.99 -4.95
N LEU A 10 -6.38 -9.10 -4.62
CA LEU A 10 -6.32 -9.65 -3.27
C LEU A 10 -5.07 -9.21 -2.51
N GLY A 11 -3.99 -8.95 -3.23
CA GLY A 11 -2.74 -8.52 -2.64
C GLY A 11 -1.70 -8.20 -3.70
N THR A 12 -0.67 -7.49 -3.26
CA THR A 12 0.42 -7.03 -4.10
C THR A 12 1.74 -7.30 -3.40
N ALA A 13 2.76 -7.67 -4.18
CA ALA A 13 4.08 -7.96 -3.64
C ALA A 13 5.17 -7.43 -4.56
N TYR A 14 6.26 -6.95 -3.97
CA TYR A 14 7.36 -6.36 -4.70
C TYR A 14 8.70 -6.86 -4.15
N SER A 15 9.72 -6.90 -5.01
CA SER A 15 11.09 -6.79 -4.53
C SER A 15 11.26 -5.34 -4.12
N GLU A 16 11.57 -5.09 -2.85
CA GLU A 16 11.63 -3.74 -2.32
C GLU A 16 12.74 -2.96 -3.01
N LEU A 17 12.48 -1.68 -3.25
CA LEU A 17 13.52 -0.76 -3.70
C LEU A 17 14.38 -0.42 -2.49
N THR A 18 15.59 -0.99 -2.42
CA THR A 18 16.51 -0.80 -1.30
C THR A 18 17.55 0.28 -1.54
N ASP A 19 17.60 0.87 -2.75
CA ASP A 19 18.51 1.97 -3.07
C ASP A 19 17.92 3.31 -2.56
N PRO A 20 18.52 3.93 -1.53
CA PRO A 20 17.99 5.17 -0.95
C PRO A 20 18.06 6.37 -1.91
N VAL A 21 19.01 6.38 -2.85
CA VAL A 21 19.15 7.48 -3.82
C VAL A 21 17.99 7.45 -4.82
N GLU A 22 17.70 6.26 -5.35
CA GLU A 22 16.57 6.08 -6.26
C GLU A 22 15.22 6.24 -5.54
N GLN A 23 15.11 5.79 -4.30
CA GLN A 23 13.90 6.00 -3.49
C GLN A 23 13.65 7.51 -3.25
N ARG A 24 14.69 8.28 -2.90
CA ARG A 24 14.60 9.73 -2.72
C ARG A 24 14.12 10.43 -4.00
N ARG A 25 14.68 10.05 -5.16
CA ARG A 25 14.27 10.61 -6.46
C ARG A 25 12.76 10.39 -6.70
N ARG A 26 12.26 9.18 -6.42
CA ARG A 26 10.83 8.86 -6.60
C ARG A 26 9.92 9.62 -5.65
N LEU A 27 10.28 9.73 -4.36
CA LEU A 27 9.49 10.50 -3.39
C LEU A 27 9.47 12.00 -3.71
N GLN A 28 10.57 12.54 -4.25
CA GLN A 28 10.59 13.94 -4.73
C GLN A 28 9.64 14.14 -5.92
N GLU A 29 9.61 13.20 -6.88
CA GLU A 29 8.66 13.24 -7.99
C GLU A 29 7.20 13.15 -7.51
N GLN A 30 6.92 12.28 -6.55
CA GLN A 30 5.59 12.17 -5.94
C GLN A 30 5.20 13.44 -5.18
N SER A 31 6.12 14.06 -4.45
CA SER A 31 5.87 15.33 -3.75
C SER A 31 5.54 16.47 -4.73
N LEU A 32 6.14 16.49 -5.93
CA LEU A 32 5.76 17.44 -6.98
C LEU A 32 4.35 17.17 -7.53
N LEU A 33 3.92 15.91 -7.63
CA LEU A 33 2.54 15.55 -7.99
C LEU A 33 1.55 16.02 -6.91
N ALA A 34 1.91 15.84 -5.63
CA ALA A 34 1.12 16.33 -4.50
C ALA A 34 0.94 17.85 -4.54
N ALA A 35 2.03 18.60 -4.80
CA ALA A 35 1.98 20.05 -5.01
C ALA A 35 1.14 20.45 -6.24
N GLY A 36 1.04 19.57 -7.24
CA GLY A 36 0.15 19.69 -8.39
C GLY A 36 -1.33 19.42 -8.08
N GLY A 37 -1.67 19.03 -6.85
CA GLY A 37 -3.04 18.84 -6.38
C GLY A 37 -3.50 17.38 -6.30
N ASP A 38 -2.60 16.40 -6.40
CA ASP A 38 -2.92 14.99 -6.18
C ASP A 38 -2.90 14.64 -4.68
N PRO A 39 -4.06 14.39 -4.03
CA PRO A 39 -4.11 14.10 -2.60
C PRO A 39 -3.66 12.67 -2.24
N GLU A 40 -3.47 11.78 -3.22
CA GLU A 40 -3.05 10.38 -3.01
C GLU A 40 -1.54 10.19 -3.25
N ALA A 41 -0.85 11.21 -3.78
CA ALA A 41 0.58 11.15 -4.02
C ALA A 41 1.38 11.04 -2.71
N MET A 42 2.47 10.27 -2.77
CA MET A 42 3.32 10.04 -1.60
C MET A 42 4.09 11.30 -1.20
N GLU A 43 4.18 11.55 0.10
CA GLU A 43 5.01 12.63 0.67
C GLU A 43 6.48 12.20 0.78
N LEU A 44 7.37 13.20 0.86
CA LEU A 44 8.79 12.96 1.11
C LEU A 44 9.02 12.66 2.60
N ASP A 45 9.39 11.41 2.91
CA ASP A 45 9.71 10.96 4.26
C ASP A 45 11.23 10.84 4.45
N GLU A 46 11.82 11.84 5.11
CA GLU A 46 13.27 11.89 5.37
C GLU A 46 13.72 10.86 6.40
N ASP A 47 12.88 10.52 7.39
CA ASP A 47 13.22 9.55 8.42
C ASP A 47 13.28 8.13 7.81
N PHE A 48 12.35 7.81 6.91
CA PHE A 48 12.37 6.58 6.14
C PHE A 48 13.61 6.47 5.23
N LEU A 49 13.95 7.53 4.51
CA LEU A 49 15.14 7.57 3.66
C LEU A 49 16.43 7.40 4.48
N GLN A 50 16.52 8.08 5.61
CA GLN A 50 17.65 7.94 6.53
C GLN A 50 17.75 6.51 7.07
N ALA A 51 16.62 5.86 7.39
CA ALA A 51 16.62 4.46 7.83
C ALA A 51 17.17 3.52 6.73
N MET A 52 16.83 3.75 5.46
CA MET A 52 17.33 2.96 4.34
C MET A 52 18.85 3.11 4.12
N GLU A 53 19.40 4.29 4.39
CA GLU A 53 20.84 4.58 4.29
C GLU A 53 21.69 3.75 5.26
N TYR A 54 21.09 3.21 6.34
CA TYR A 54 21.74 2.23 7.23
C TYR A 54 21.81 0.81 6.63
N ALA A 55 21.81 0.70 5.30
CA ALA A 55 21.90 -0.52 4.53
C ALA A 55 20.70 -1.46 4.71
N MET A 56 19.55 -1.04 4.16
CA MET A 56 18.42 -1.94 3.96
C MET A 56 18.85 -3.18 3.13
N PRO A 57 18.74 -4.40 3.67
CA PRO A 57 19.11 -5.60 2.92
C PRO A 57 18.10 -5.85 1.79
N PRO A 58 18.46 -6.62 0.75
CA PRO A 58 17.51 -7.06 -0.26
C PRO A 58 16.32 -7.78 0.38
N THR A 59 15.13 -7.20 0.23
CA THR A 59 13.89 -7.70 0.84
C THR A 59 12.77 -7.74 -0.18
N GLY A 60 11.69 -8.44 0.16
CA GLY A 60 10.42 -8.37 -0.55
C GLY A 60 9.29 -8.17 0.43
N GLY A 61 8.35 -7.29 0.09
CA GLY A 61 7.13 -7.04 0.84
C GLY A 61 5.93 -7.66 0.14
N LEU A 62 4.91 -8.01 0.94
CA LEU A 62 3.60 -8.47 0.50
C LEU A 62 2.53 -7.77 1.33
N GLY A 63 1.60 -7.11 0.65
CA GLY A 63 0.35 -6.61 1.22
C GLY A 63 -0.81 -7.51 0.82
N MET A 64 -1.71 -7.82 1.77
CA MET A 64 -2.92 -8.60 1.49
C MET A 64 -4.11 -8.03 2.25
N GLY A 65 -5.24 -7.84 1.56
CA GLY A 65 -6.48 -7.40 2.18
C GLY A 65 -7.20 -8.55 2.87
N ILE A 66 -7.15 -8.63 4.19
CA ILE A 66 -7.80 -9.70 4.95
C ILE A 66 -9.31 -9.70 4.76
N ASP A 67 -9.96 -8.53 4.74
CA ASP A 67 -11.39 -8.45 4.44
C ASP A 67 -11.72 -9.02 3.06
N ARG A 68 -10.91 -8.70 2.04
CA ARG A 68 -11.08 -9.24 0.68
C ARG A 68 -10.88 -10.76 0.65
N LEU A 69 -9.91 -11.29 1.41
CA LEU A 69 -9.71 -12.73 1.55
C LEU A 69 -10.92 -13.40 2.20
N VAL A 70 -11.46 -12.84 3.29
CA VAL A 70 -12.65 -13.37 3.96
C VAL A 70 -13.87 -13.29 3.05
N MET A 71 -14.06 -12.18 2.33
CA MET A 71 -15.12 -12.04 1.32
C MET A 71 -15.02 -13.12 0.24
N LEU A 72 -13.81 -13.40 -0.26
CA LEU A 72 -13.58 -14.44 -1.25
C LEU A 72 -13.95 -15.83 -0.72
N ILE A 73 -13.52 -16.16 0.50
CA ILE A 73 -13.78 -17.47 1.13
C ILE A 73 -15.27 -17.65 1.43
N THR A 74 -15.95 -16.59 1.87
CA THR A 74 -17.34 -16.65 2.35
C THR A 74 -18.37 -16.32 1.28
N GLY A 75 -17.97 -15.72 0.16
CA GLY A 75 -18.87 -15.20 -0.88
C GLY A 75 -19.73 -14.03 -0.41
N ARG A 76 -19.35 -13.34 0.67
CA ARG A 76 -20.11 -12.23 1.28
C ARG A 76 -19.48 -10.88 0.99
N SER A 77 -20.25 -9.81 1.21
CA SER A 77 -19.76 -8.43 1.13
C SER A 77 -18.98 -8.03 2.39
N ILE A 78 -18.12 -7.00 2.28
CA ILE A 78 -17.29 -6.51 3.42
C ILE A 78 -18.11 -6.14 4.66
N ARG A 79 -19.34 -5.63 4.49
CA ARG A 79 -20.21 -5.25 5.61
C ARG A 79 -20.74 -6.47 6.37
N GLU A 80 -20.83 -7.62 5.71
CA GLU A 80 -21.28 -8.88 6.30
C GLU A 80 -20.14 -9.68 6.94
N THR A 81 -18.89 -9.33 6.63
CA THR A 81 -17.69 -9.95 7.21
C THR A 81 -17.18 -9.19 8.44
N LEU A 82 -17.56 -7.92 8.61
CA LEU A 82 -17.21 -7.10 9.76
C LEU A 82 -18.27 -7.22 10.88
N PRO A 83 -17.89 -7.50 12.14
CA PRO A 83 -18.84 -7.54 13.26
C PRO A 83 -19.58 -6.21 13.51
N PHE A 84 -18.89 -5.08 13.29
CA PHE A 84 -19.40 -3.73 13.52
C PHE A 84 -18.95 -2.79 12.40
N PRO A 85 -19.61 -2.80 11.22
CA PRO A 85 -19.24 -1.92 10.12
C PRO A 85 -19.58 -0.45 10.45
N LEU A 86 -18.77 0.48 9.95
CA LEU A 86 -19.05 1.91 10.08
C LEU A 86 -20.42 2.25 9.45
N ALA A 87 -21.31 2.76 10.28
CA ALA A 87 -22.64 3.23 9.89
C ALA A 87 -22.68 4.76 9.92
N LYS A 88 -23.47 5.36 9.02
CA LYS A 88 -23.74 6.80 9.08
C LYS A 88 -24.56 7.08 10.36
N PRO A 89 -24.15 8.04 11.20
CA PRO A 89 -24.96 8.48 12.33
C PRO A 89 -26.32 9.00 11.85
N HIS A 90 -27.36 8.80 12.67
CA HIS A 90 -28.68 9.40 12.47
C HIS A 90 -28.69 10.87 12.88
#